data_AF-A0AAJ2NH50-F1
#
_entry.id   AF-A0AAJ2NH50-F1
#
_cell.length_a   1.000
_cell.length_b   1.000
_cell.length_c   1.000
_cell.angle_alpha   90.00
_cell.angle_beta   90.00
_cell.angle_gamma   90.00
#
_symmetry.space_group_name_H-M   'P 1'
#
loop_
_entity.id
_entity.type
_entity.pdbx_description
1 polymer ?
#
loop_
_entity_poly.entity_id
_entity_poly.type
_entity_poly.pdbx_seq_one_letter_code
_entity_poly.pdbx_strand_id
1 'polypeptide(L)'
;MSNYAAIYSSSQNSEITKRVDVLYGEACREYPTYETLVFEHFCSQMIETFGDDELAPEAADAFSYARSDYDYRSPSEIMAAREVNRSHGICSHGLTEDTCPCGCFEFTGQEVYEDYGPDECEPMDADCFVTTDPALEMSDEEWELMNEQWRQQEILEASRPIRTFLKTLCIKALNLSTIRQR
;
A
#
# COMPACT_ATOMS: atom_id res chain seq x y z
N MET A 1 9.09 -16.25 50.25
CA MET A 1 8.54 -15.15 49.41
C MET A 1 8.94 -15.33 47.93
N SER A 2 8.81 -16.53 47.34
CA SER A 2 9.50 -16.87 46.08
C SER A 2 8.59 -17.06 44.85
N ASN A 3 7.29 -17.34 45.05
CA ASN A 3 6.39 -17.66 43.92
C ASN A 3 5.77 -16.41 43.27
N TYR A 4 5.61 -15.32 44.02
CA TYR A 4 4.94 -14.12 43.52
C TYR A 4 5.77 -13.36 42.49
N ALA A 5 7.10 -13.29 42.69
CA ALA A 5 8.03 -12.66 41.75
C ALA A 5 8.14 -13.43 40.43
N ALA A 6 8.16 -14.77 40.50
CA ALA A 6 8.19 -15.62 39.31
C ALA A 6 6.91 -15.51 38.48
N ILE A 7 5.74 -15.50 39.14
CA ILE A 7 4.45 -15.32 38.46
C ILE A 7 4.37 -13.93 37.81
N TYR A 8 4.77 -12.88 38.53
CA TYR A 8 4.76 -11.51 37.99
C TYR A 8 5.68 -11.36 36.77
N SER A 9 6.91 -11.89 36.84
CA SER A 9 7.86 -11.88 35.72
C SER A 9 7.35 -12.68 34.51
N SER A 10 6.74 -13.85 34.73
CA SER A 10 6.13 -14.62 33.63
C SER A 10 4.96 -13.90 32.98
N SER A 11 4.15 -13.18 33.77
CA SER A 11 3.03 -12.39 33.26
C SER A 11 3.50 -11.21 32.43
N GLN A 12 4.50 -10.46 32.91
CA GLN A 12 5.12 -9.36 32.16
C GLN A 12 5.72 -9.83 30.84
N ASN A 13 6.47 -10.94 30.84
CA ASN A 13 7.00 -11.52 29.61
C ASN A 13 5.90 -11.91 28.61
N SER A 14 4.78 -12.46 29.10
CA SER A 14 3.63 -12.78 28.23
C SER A 14 2.92 -11.55 27.66
N GLU A 15 3.02 -10.39 28.32
CA GLU A 15 2.45 -9.13 27.85
C GLU A 15 3.37 -8.45 26.82
N ILE A 16 4.68 -8.49 27.08
CA ILE A 16 5.70 -7.97 26.18
C ILE A 16 5.67 -8.71 24.84
N THR A 17 5.70 -10.05 24.87
CA THR A 17 5.64 -10.90 23.66
C THR A 17 4.39 -10.60 22.83
N LYS A 18 3.20 -10.57 23.45
CA LYS A 18 1.96 -10.18 22.76
C LYS A 18 2.04 -8.80 22.12
N ARG A 19 2.69 -7.84 22.79
CA ARG A 19 2.85 -6.50 22.23
C ARG A 19 3.73 -6.51 20.99
N VAL A 20 4.84 -7.26 21.01
CA VAL A 20 5.70 -7.47 19.84
C VAL A 20 4.92 -8.15 18.70
N ASP A 21 4.16 -9.21 18.99
CA ASP A 21 3.34 -9.91 17.99
C ASP A 21 2.31 -8.99 17.33
N VAL A 22 1.71 -8.08 18.11
CA VAL A 22 0.77 -7.07 17.60
C VAL A 22 1.45 -6.10 16.65
N LEU A 23 2.66 -5.61 16.97
CA LEU A 23 3.42 -4.71 16.11
C LEU A 23 3.78 -5.37 14.78
N TYR A 24 4.22 -6.64 14.82
CA TYR A 24 4.50 -7.39 13.59
C TYR A 24 3.22 -7.61 12.77
N GLY A 25 2.12 -7.98 13.43
CA GLY A 25 0.82 -8.13 12.79
C GLY A 25 0.27 -6.82 12.20
N GLU A 26 0.61 -5.67 12.78
CA GLU A 26 0.33 -4.33 12.22
C GLU A 26 1.14 -4.07 10.96
N ALA A 27 2.44 -4.33 11.00
CA ALA A 27 3.31 -4.20 9.84
C ALA A 27 2.84 -5.06 8.65
N CYS A 28 2.40 -6.31 8.90
CA CYS A 28 1.84 -7.18 7.87
C CYS A 28 0.55 -6.62 7.24
N ARG A 29 -0.28 -5.90 8.01
CA ARG A 29 -1.51 -5.31 7.49
C ARG A 29 -1.24 -4.09 6.62
N GLU A 30 -0.21 -3.31 6.97
CA GLU A 30 0.14 -2.10 6.23
C GLU A 30 0.91 -2.40 4.94
N TYR A 31 1.81 -3.38 4.96
CA TYR A 31 2.66 -3.73 3.81
C TYR A 31 2.48 -5.18 3.34
N PRO A 32 1.28 -5.62 2.93
CA PRO A 32 0.97 -7.03 2.70
C PRO A 32 1.74 -7.66 1.52
N THR A 33 2.36 -6.87 0.64
CA THR A 33 2.95 -7.34 -0.62
C THR A 33 4.47 -7.46 -0.61
N TYR A 34 5.16 -6.74 0.28
CA TYR A 34 6.62 -6.65 0.27
C TYR A 34 7.17 -6.99 1.65
N GLU A 35 7.73 -8.18 1.79
CA GLU A 35 8.30 -8.69 3.04
C GLU A 35 9.33 -7.73 3.65
N THR A 36 10.19 -7.14 2.82
CA THR A 36 11.18 -6.15 3.26
C THR A 36 10.54 -4.93 3.91
N LEU A 37 9.38 -4.48 3.43
CA LEU A 37 8.67 -3.33 4.01
C LEU A 37 7.96 -3.70 5.32
N VAL A 38 7.38 -4.90 5.40
CA VAL A 38 6.86 -5.43 6.68
C VAL A 38 7.98 -5.44 7.72
N PHE A 39 9.12 -6.01 7.34
CA PHE A 39 10.27 -6.16 8.23
C PHE A 39 10.82 -4.81 8.72
N GLU A 40 11.09 -3.89 7.81
CA GLU A 40 11.66 -2.59 8.17
C GLU A 40 10.68 -1.73 8.97
N HIS A 41 9.39 -1.78 8.64
CA HIS A 41 8.37 -1.08 9.40
C HIS A 41 8.21 -1.66 10.81
N PHE A 42 8.21 -2.99 10.95
CA PHE A 42 8.23 -3.65 12.24
C PHE A 42 9.44 -3.21 13.08
N CYS A 43 10.64 -3.16 12.49
CA CYS A 43 11.83 -2.70 13.19
C CYS A 43 11.72 -1.24 13.65
N SER A 44 11.14 -0.35 12.85
CA SER A 44 10.87 1.03 13.26
C SER A 44 9.91 1.09 14.45
N GLN A 45 8.80 0.35 14.38
CA GLN A 45 7.79 0.33 15.44
C GLN A 45 8.32 -0.23 16.77
N MET A 46 9.26 -1.17 16.73
CA MET A 46 9.93 -1.66 17.93
C MET A 46 10.66 -0.52 18.66
N ILE A 47 11.40 0.32 17.93
CA ILE A 47 12.12 1.46 18.49
C ILE A 47 11.15 2.54 18.99
N GLU A 48 10.11 2.84 18.22
CA GLU A 48 9.09 3.81 18.63
C GLU A 48 8.34 3.36 19.89
N THR A 49 8.16 2.06 20.08
CA THR A 49 7.40 1.49 21.20
C THR A 49 8.24 1.28 22.46
N PHE A 50 9.45 0.75 22.32
CA PHE A 50 10.30 0.31 23.43
C PHE A 50 11.52 1.20 23.67
N GLY A 51 11.79 2.17 22.79
CA GLY A 51 12.95 3.05 22.85
C GLY A 51 14.12 2.57 21.99
N ASP A 52 15.16 3.39 21.90
CA ASP A 52 16.37 3.13 21.12
C ASP A 52 17.47 2.39 21.91
N ASP A 53 17.38 2.38 23.24
CA ASP A 53 18.25 1.57 24.10
C ASP A 53 17.73 0.13 24.22
N GLU A 54 18.18 -0.73 23.30
CA GLU A 54 17.80 -2.15 23.26
C GLU A 54 18.22 -2.95 24.51
N LEU A 55 19.12 -2.41 25.34
CA LEU A 55 19.60 -3.04 26.57
C LEU A 55 18.91 -2.52 27.83
N ALA A 56 18.01 -1.54 27.70
CA ALA A 56 17.23 -1.04 28.82
C ALA A 56 16.41 -2.19 29.47
N PRO A 57 16.37 -2.29 30.81
CA PRO A 57 15.68 -3.39 31.50
C PRO A 57 14.22 -3.58 31.08
N GLU A 58 13.53 -2.50 30.71
CA GLU A 58 12.13 -2.50 30.28
C GLU A 58 11.94 -2.92 28.81
N ALA A 59 13.02 -2.93 28.01
CA ALA A 59 12.99 -3.17 26.57
C ALA A 59 13.75 -4.44 26.14
N ALA A 60 14.74 -4.87 26.92
CA ALA A 60 15.64 -5.96 26.57
C ALA A 60 14.93 -7.28 26.26
N ASP A 61 13.88 -7.63 27.02
CA ASP A 61 13.07 -8.83 26.76
C ASP A 61 12.30 -8.71 25.44
N ALA A 62 11.80 -7.52 25.10
CA ALA A 62 11.08 -7.25 23.85
C ALA A 62 12.01 -7.39 22.63
N PHE A 63 13.19 -6.76 22.68
CA PHE A 63 14.17 -6.86 21.59
C PHE A 63 14.76 -8.26 21.47
N SER A 64 14.98 -8.97 22.58
CA SER A 64 15.45 -10.36 22.55
C SER A 64 14.45 -11.27 21.82
N TYR A 65 13.16 -11.14 22.15
CA TYR A 65 12.09 -11.89 21.49
C TYR A 65 11.93 -11.48 20.02
N ALA A 66 11.94 -10.18 19.72
CA ALA A 66 11.85 -9.68 18.35
C ALA A 66 13.02 -10.16 17.47
N ARG A 67 14.23 -10.26 18.03
CA ARG A 67 15.41 -10.80 17.34
C ARG A 67 15.30 -12.31 17.11
N SER A 68 14.75 -13.07 18.05
CA SER A 68 14.65 -14.53 17.91
C SER A 68 13.54 -14.97 16.98
N ASP A 69 12.39 -14.30 17.02
CA ASP A 69 11.16 -14.80 16.39
C ASP A 69 10.80 -14.04 15.10
N TYR A 70 11.33 -12.83 14.93
CA TYR A 70 11.03 -11.94 13.80
C TYR A 70 12.28 -11.36 13.12
N ASP A 71 13.47 -11.88 13.44
CA ASP A 71 14.75 -11.46 12.87
C ASP A 71 15.05 -9.95 13.00
N TYR A 72 14.49 -9.29 14.03
CA TYR A 72 14.66 -7.85 14.24
C TYR A 72 16.12 -7.40 14.06
N ARG A 73 16.29 -6.23 13.42
CA ARG A 73 17.57 -5.57 13.23
C ARG A 73 17.49 -4.12 13.69
N SER A 74 18.55 -3.69 14.35
CA SER A 74 18.77 -2.29 14.69
C SER A 74 18.91 -1.42 13.43
N PRO A 75 18.72 -0.10 13.52
CA PRO A 75 18.81 0.80 12.36
C PRO A 75 20.16 0.70 11.63
N SER A 76 21.25 0.52 12.37
CA SER A 76 22.59 0.39 11.79
C SER A 76 22.75 -0.94 11.03
N GLU A 77 22.19 -2.03 11.55
CA GLU A 77 22.16 -3.34 10.89
C GLU A 77 21.31 -3.31 9.61
N ILE A 78 20.17 -2.60 9.63
CA ILE A 78 19.34 -2.38 8.43
C ILE A 78 20.11 -1.58 7.38
N MET A 79 20.77 -0.49 7.76
CA MET A 79 21.58 0.32 6.84
C MET A 79 22.71 -0.50 6.21
N ALA A 80 23.41 -1.31 7.00
CA ALA A 80 24.47 -2.19 6.50
C ALA A 80 23.91 -3.23 5.51
N ALA A 81 22.77 -3.85 5.84
CA ALA A 81 22.11 -4.80 4.94
C ALA A 81 21.65 -4.16 3.63
N ARG A 82 21.12 -2.92 3.69
CA ARG A 82 20.73 -2.15 2.49
C ARG A 82 21.91 -1.83 1.59
N GLU A 83 23.08 -1.53 2.15
CA GLU A 83 24.28 -1.29 1.34
C GLU A 83 24.74 -2.55 0.61
N VAL A 84 24.73 -3.70 1.29
CA VAL A 84 25.02 -5.00 0.66
C VAL A 84 24.00 -5.31 -0.43
N ASN A 85 22.71 -5.13 -0.16
CA ASN A 85 21.64 -5.32 -1.14
C ASN A 85 21.82 -4.42 -2.36
N ARG A 86 22.17 -3.14 -2.16
CA ARG A 86 22.46 -2.20 -3.25
C ARG A 86 23.59 -2.70 -4.13
N SER A 87 24.67 -3.23 -3.54
CA SER A 87 25.78 -3.81 -4.30
C SER A 87 25.39 -5.04 -5.13
N HIS A 88 24.27 -5.69 -4.77
CA HIS A 88 23.67 -6.81 -5.51
C HIS A 88 22.52 -6.39 -6.44
N GLY A 89 22.30 -5.09 -6.65
CA GLY A 89 21.21 -4.60 -7.51
C GLY A 89 19.82 -4.75 -6.88
N ILE A 90 19.72 -4.77 -5.56
CA ILE A 90 18.46 -4.83 -4.80
C ILE A 90 18.23 -3.48 -4.12
N CYS A 91 17.06 -2.87 -4.34
CA CYS A 91 16.69 -1.58 -3.75
C CYS A 91 16.25 -1.71 -2.29
N SER A 92 15.96 -0.58 -1.65
CA SER A 92 15.45 -0.54 -0.28
C SER A 92 14.10 -1.23 -0.09
N HIS A 93 13.32 -1.42 -1.17
CA HIS A 93 12.06 -2.18 -1.12
C HIS A 93 12.28 -3.70 -1.25
N GLY A 94 13.53 -4.16 -1.35
CA GLY A 94 13.86 -5.58 -1.52
C GLY A 94 13.70 -6.11 -2.95
N LEU A 95 13.60 -5.22 -3.94
CA LEU A 95 13.31 -5.56 -5.34
C LEU A 95 14.48 -5.21 -6.25
N THR A 96 14.57 -5.90 -7.39
CA THR A 96 15.53 -5.61 -8.45
C THR A 96 15.00 -4.52 -9.40
N GLU A 97 15.85 -4.04 -10.30
CA GLU A 97 15.49 -3.05 -11.34
C GLU A 97 14.23 -3.46 -12.11
N ASP A 98 14.19 -4.70 -12.63
CA ASP A 98 13.07 -5.20 -13.43
C ASP A 98 11.76 -5.40 -12.66
N THR A 99 11.83 -5.42 -11.33
CA THR A 99 10.68 -5.78 -10.48
C THR A 99 10.22 -4.64 -9.58
N CYS A 100 10.98 -3.55 -9.49
CA CYS A 100 10.66 -2.42 -8.64
C CYS A 100 9.79 -1.39 -9.38
N PRO A 101 8.48 -1.28 -9.08
CA PRO A 101 7.61 -0.30 -9.75
C PRO A 101 7.88 1.15 -9.31
N CYS A 102 8.71 1.36 -8.29
CA CYS A 102 9.00 2.67 -7.72
C CYS A 102 10.15 3.42 -8.43
N GLY A 103 10.71 2.87 -9.52
CA GLY A 103 11.78 3.53 -10.27
C GLY A 103 13.07 3.72 -9.45
N CYS A 104 13.34 2.87 -8.46
CA CYS A 104 14.47 3.05 -7.54
C CYS A 104 15.87 3.06 -8.19
N PHE A 105 15.96 2.65 -9.45
CA PHE A 105 17.20 2.57 -10.23
C PHE A 105 17.29 3.63 -11.33
N GLU A 106 16.22 4.41 -11.56
CA GLU A 106 16.13 5.35 -12.68
C GLU A 106 16.93 6.64 -12.44
N PHE A 107 17.35 6.94 -11.19
CA PHE A 107 17.96 8.22 -10.81
C PHE A 107 19.45 8.14 -10.39
N THR A 108 20.19 7.11 -10.82
CA THR A 108 21.61 6.94 -10.40
C THR A 108 22.63 7.77 -11.19
N GLY A 109 22.20 8.63 -12.12
CA GLY A 109 23.09 9.48 -12.91
C GLY A 109 22.75 10.96 -12.75
N GLN A 110 23.78 11.83 -12.75
CA GLN A 110 23.57 13.23 -13.07
C GLN A 110 22.94 13.26 -14.46
N GLU A 111 21.66 13.65 -14.55
CA GLU A 111 21.02 13.93 -15.82
C GLU A 111 21.77 15.10 -16.45
N VAL A 112 22.78 14.79 -17.25
CA VAL A 112 23.15 15.67 -18.34
C VAL A 112 21.95 15.56 -19.26
N TYR A 113 21.03 16.51 -19.11
CA TYR A 113 20.07 16.83 -20.15
C TYR A 113 20.93 17.18 -21.38
N GLU A 114 21.30 16.17 -22.16
CA GLU A 114 21.73 16.40 -23.53
C GLU A 114 20.48 16.95 -24.21
N ASP A 115 20.44 18.27 -24.30
CA ASP A 115 19.47 19.03 -25.06
C ASP A 115 19.57 18.58 -26.52
N TYR A 116 18.96 17.44 -26.84
CA TYR A 116 18.58 17.07 -28.19
C TYR A 116 17.27 17.77 -28.58
N GLY A 117 17.06 18.98 -28.09
CA GLY A 117 16.28 19.94 -28.85
C GLY A 117 16.93 20.08 -30.22
N PRO A 118 16.16 20.04 -31.33
CA PRO A 118 16.72 20.36 -32.63
C PRO A 118 17.42 21.72 -32.53
N ASP A 119 18.73 21.71 -32.82
CA ASP A 119 19.55 22.90 -32.95
C ASP A 119 18.80 23.83 -33.92
N GLU A 120 18.32 24.94 -33.37
CA GLU A 120 17.59 25.98 -34.09
C GLU A 120 16.30 25.49 -34.77
N CYS A 121 15.21 25.38 -34.00
CA CYS A 121 13.90 25.71 -34.58
C CYS A 121 13.97 27.17 -35.05
N GLU A 122 14.28 27.39 -36.33
CA GLU A 122 13.96 28.65 -36.99
C GLU A 122 12.48 28.97 -36.68
N PRO A 123 12.13 30.24 -36.44
CA PRO A 123 10.78 30.62 -36.09
C PRO A 123 9.87 30.35 -37.30
N MET A 124 9.37 29.13 -37.40
CA MET A 124 8.29 28.80 -38.32
C MET A 124 7.02 29.42 -37.76
N ASP A 125 6.34 30.13 -38.66
CA ASP A 125 5.19 30.98 -38.39
C ASP A 125 4.16 30.29 -37.47
N ALA A 126 3.67 31.06 -36.50
CA ALA A 126 2.85 30.66 -35.36
C ALA A 126 1.44 30.11 -35.71
N ASP A 127 1.23 29.56 -36.90
CA ASP A 127 -0.10 29.25 -37.44
C ASP A 127 -0.31 27.77 -37.83
N CYS A 128 0.55 26.84 -37.39
CA CYS A 128 0.31 25.43 -37.67
C CYS A 128 0.79 24.47 -36.58
N PHE A 129 0.20 24.59 -35.39
CA PHE A 129 0.08 23.44 -34.49
C PHE A 129 -1.37 23.29 -34.05
N VAL A 130 -2.20 22.82 -34.97
CA VAL A 130 -3.53 22.29 -34.62
C VAL A 130 -3.32 20.85 -34.20
N THR A 131 -2.99 20.63 -32.92
CA THR A 131 -3.33 19.38 -32.25
C THR A 131 -4.74 19.55 -31.69
N THR A 132 -5.74 19.48 -32.55
CA THR A 132 -7.12 19.24 -32.09
C THR A 132 -7.19 17.79 -31.63
N ASP A 133 -6.70 17.53 -30.42
CA ASP A 133 -7.27 16.47 -29.61
C ASP A 133 -8.64 17.00 -29.13
N PRO A 134 -9.77 16.49 -29.66
CA PRO A 134 -11.09 16.95 -29.24
C PRO A 134 -11.36 16.70 -27.75
N ALA A 135 -10.53 15.90 -27.05
CA ALA A 135 -10.61 15.75 -25.60
C ALA A 135 -10.10 16.97 -24.82
N LEU A 136 -9.30 17.85 -25.43
CA LEU A 136 -8.76 19.07 -24.82
C LEU A 136 -9.62 20.32 -25.08
N GLU A 137 -10.61 20.24 -25.98
CA GLU A 137 -11.57 21.32 -26.28
C GLU A 137 -12.93 21.14 -25.59
N MET A 138 -13.04 20.20 -24.64
CA MET A 138 -14.31 20.00 -23.93
C MET A 138 -14.49 21.09 -22.88
N SER A 139 -15.58 21.85 -22.99
CA SER A 139 -15.90 22.89 -22.02
C SER A 139 -16.22 22.28 -20.64
N ASP A 140 -16.02 23.06 -19.57
CA ASP A 140 -16.33 22.62 -18.20
C ASP A 140 -17.78 22.08 -18.07
N GLU A 141 -18.71 22.69 -18.81
CA GLU A 141 -20.12 22.29 -18.85
C GLU A 141 -20.32 20.90 -19.47
N GLU A 142 -19.59 20.57 -20.54
CA GLU A 142 -19.65 19.27 -21.20
C GLU A 142 -19.02 18.17 -20.34
N TRP A 143 -17.97 18.51 -19.60
CA TRP A 143 -17.31 17.60 -18.67
C TRP A 143 -18.22 17.25 -17.48
N GLU A 144 -18.90 18.24 -16.91
CA GLU A 144 -19.89 18.01 -15.84
C GLU A 144 -21.04 17.09 -16.30
N LEU A 145 -21.51 17.29 -17.53
CA LEU A 145 -22.58 16.49 -18.13
C LEU A 145 -22.15 15.03 -18.34
N MET A 146 -20.92 14.82 -18.81
CA MET A 146 -20.32 13.49 -18.98
C MET A 146 -20.18 12.78 -17.62
N ASN A 147 -19.67 13.46 -16.60
CA ASN A 147 -19.55 12.89 -15.27
C ASN A 147 -20.89 12.55 -14.62
N GLU A 148 -21.91 13.38 -14.84
CA GLU A 148 -23.25 13.07 -14.36
C GLU A 148 -23.84 11.85 -15.07
N GLN A 149 -23.65 11.72 -16.38
CA GLN A 149 -24.05 10.51 -17.12
C GLN A 149 -23.36 9.27 -16.57
N TRP A 150 -22.06 9.36 -16.26
CA TRP A 150 -21.29 8.24 -15.70
C TRP A 150 -21.82 7.83 -14.32
N ARG A 151 -22.09 8.79 -13.43
CA ARG A 151 -22.75 8.54 -12.13
C ARG A 151 -24.11 7.86 -12.28
N GLN A 152 -24.94 8.33 -13.21
CA GLN A 152 -26.24 7.71 -13.45
C GLN A 152 -26.10 6.28 -13.99
N GLN A 153 -25.09 6.02 -14.81
CA GLN A 153 -24.81 4.69 -15.34
C GLN A 153 -24.34 3.72 -14.24
N GLU A 154 -23.47 4.16 -13.32
CA GLU A 154 -23.09 3.37 -12.14
C GLU A 154 -24.30 3.03 -11.25
N ILE A 155 -25.18 4.01 -11.00
CA ILE A 155 -26.42 3.79 -10.22
C ILE A 155 -27.33 2.79 -10.94
N LEU A 156 -27.45 2.88 -12.26
CA LEU A 156 -28.23 1.93 -13.06
C LEU A 156 -27.64 0.53 -13.04
N GLU A 157 -26.32 0.39 -13.09
CA GLU A 157 -25.63 -0.90 -13.03
C GLU A 157 -25.70 -1.51 -11.63
N ALA A 158 -25.51 -0.72 -10.58
CA ALA A 158 -25.67 -1.15 -9.19
C ALA A 158 -27.14 -1.56 -8.88
N SER A 159 -28.12 -0.94 -9.53
CA SER A 159 -29.54 -1.25 -9.35
C SER A 159 -30.07 -2.38 -10.25
N ARG A 160 -29.34 -2.80 -11.30
CA ARG A 160 -29.68 -3.97 -12.15
C ARG A 160 -29.96 -5.25 -11.34
N PRO A 161 -29.14 -5.68 -10.36
CA PRO A 161 -29.43 -6.87 -9.56
C PRO A 161 -30.71 -6.73 -8.71
N ILE A 162 -30.97 -5.55 -8.15
CA ILE A 162 -32.18 -5.28 -7.36
C ILE A 162 -33.42 -5.32 -8.26
N ARG A 163 -33.36 -4.68 -9.44
CA ARG A 163 -34.46 -4.64 -10.41
C ARG A 163 -34.77 -6.02 -10.99
N THR A 164 -33.76 -6.85 -11.23
CA THR A 164 -33.94 -8.23 -11.70
C THR A 164 -34.53 -9.14 -10.60
N PHE A 165 -34.11 -8.96 -9.35
CA PHE A 165 -34.68 -9.67 -8.21
C PHE A 165 -36.17 -9.34 -8.00
N LEU A 166 -36.52 -8.05 -8.02
CA LEU A 166 -37.92 -7.59 -7.89
C LEU A 166 -38.81 -8.08 -9.04
N LYS A 167 -38.31 -8.06 -10.29
CA LYS A 167 -39.04 -8.63 -11.44
C LYS A 167 -39.30 -10.13 -11.26
N THR A 168 -38.32 -10.88 -10.76
CA THR A 168 -38.44 -12.32 -10.51
C THR A 168 -39.48 -12.62 -9.42
N LEU A 169 -39.51 -11.80 -8.36
CA LEU A 169 -40.52 -11.89 -7.31
C LEU A 169 -41.92 -11.57 -7.82
N CYS A 170 -42.09 -10.51 -8.62
CA CYS A 170 -43.38 -10.18 -9.23
C CYS A 170 -43.91 -11.30 -10.14
N ILE A 171 -43.05 -11.90 -10.96
CA ILE A 171 -43.43 -13.04 -11.82
C ILE A 171 -43.85 -14.25 -10.97
N LYS A 172 -43.12 -14.56 -9.89
CA LYS A 172 -43.50 -15.63 -8.96
C LYS A 172 -44.84 -15.35 -8.27
N ALA A 173 -45.09 -14.11 -7.84
CA ALA A 173 -46.33 -13.72 -7.21
C ALA A 173 -47.55 -13.82 -8.16
N LEU A 174 -47.39 -13.41 -9.42
CA LEU A 174 -48.43 -13.53 -10.46
C LEU A 174 -48.74 -15.00 -10.81
N ASN A 175 -47.74 -15.87 -10.81
CA ASN A 175 -47.96 -17.31 -11.03
C ASN A 175 -48.71 -17.96 -9.85
N LEU A 176 -48.39 -17.56 -8.61
CA LEU A 176 -49.06 -18.05 -7.40
C LEU A 176 -50.52 -17.60 -7.30
N SER A 177 -50.85 -16.38 -7.73
CA SER A 177 -52.23 -15.91 -7.77
C SER A 177 -53.07 -16.59 -8.85
N THR A 178 -52.46 -16.94 -9.99
CA THR A 178 -53.13 -17.66 -11.09
C THR A 178 -53.44 -19.13 -10.71
N ILE A 179 -52.58 -19.77 -9.91
CA ILE A 179 -52.80 -21.15 -9.41
C ILE A 179 -53.93 -21.21 -8.37
N ARG A 180 -54.12 -20.15 -7.56
CA ARG A 180 -55.18 -20.09 -6.55
C ARG A 180 -56.58 -19.77 -7.11
N GLN A 181 -56.68 -19.39 -8.39
CA GLN A 181 -57.94 -19.04 -9.05
C GLN A 181 -58.49 -20.15 -9.97
N ARG A 182 -57.83 -21.31 -10.04
CA ARG A 182 -58.33 -22.54 -10.67
C ARG A 182 -58.76 -23.55 -9.61
#